data_AF-A0AAU0L2U9-F1
#
_entry.id   AF-A0AAU0L2U9-F1
#
_cell.length_a   1.000
_cell.length_b   1.000
_cell.length_c   1.000
_cell.angle_alpha   90.00
_cell.angle_beta   90.00
_cell.angle_gamma   90.00
#
_symmetry.space_group_name_H-M   'P 1'
#
loop_
_entity.id
_entity.type
_entity.pdbx_description
1 polymer ?
#
loop_
_entity_poly.entity_id
_entity_poly.type
_entity_poly.pdbx_seq_one_letter_code
_entity_poly.pdbx_strand_id
1 'polypeptide(L)'
;MPMILVNPLFLNFKKQQNARTKIIRDIKDTYDELLHDVMPIEHLPTNVIIETLSTAQQDYLLRLIRDKEVLLICISLKINHQIIDIDELNPEDLQIKTLKKYMLHSIEFKQATALLWIGMFFDEDVKKLANDVYIPPK
;
A
#
# COMPACT_ATOMS: atom_id res chain seq x y z
N MET A 1 18.39 -19.71 46.92
CA MET A 1 17.83 -18.95 45.79
C MET A 1 17.95 -19.81 44.53
N PRO A 2 16.86 -20.15 43.83
CA PRO A 2 17.00 -20.86 42.57
C PRO A 2 17.49 -19.88 41.49
N MET A 3 18.60 -20.24 40.85
CA MET A 3 19.14 -19.50 39.71
C MET A 3 18.28 -19.84 38.49
N ILE A 4 17.44 -18.90 38.05
CA ILE A 4 16.66 -19.06 36.82
C ILE A 4 17.64 -18.97 35.66
N LEU A 5 18.03 -20.14 35.13
CA LEU A 5 18.73 -20.26 33.85
C LEU A 5 17.78 -19.78 32.75
N VAL A 6 17.87 -18.50 32.38
CA VAL A 6 17.12 -17.95 31.26
C VAL A 6 17.68 -18.60 29.99
N ASN A 7 16.88 -19.46 29.36
CA ASN A 7 17.27 -20.17 28.15
C ASN A 7 17.64 -19.15 27.04
N PRO A 8 18.86 -19.20 26.46
CA PRO A 8 19.31 -18.28 25.42
C PRO A 8 18.39 -18.23 24.20
N LEU A 9 17.72 -19.34 23.89
CA LEU A 9 16.72 -19.42 22.83
C LEU A 9 15.53 -18.48 23.11
N PHE A 10 15.03 -18.45 24.36
CA PHE A 10 13.90 -17.62 24.75
C PHE A 10 14.23 -16.12 24.76
N LEU A 11 15.47 -15.76 25.11
CA LEU A 11 15.98 -14.39 25.01
C LEU A 11 16.11 -13.95 23.54
N ASN A 12 16.59 -14.83 22.65
CA ASN A 12 16.68 -14.56 21.21
C ASN A 12 15.30 -14.38 20.57
N PHE A 13 14.32 -15.24 20.92
CA PHE A 13 12.94 -15.09 20.45
C PHE A 13 12.30 -13.75 20.88
N LYS A 14 12.45 -13.35 22.15
CA LYS A 14 11.96 -12.05 22.63
C LYS A 14 12.65 -10.88 21.94
N LYS A 15 13.96 -10.96 21.72
CA LYS A 15 14.74 -9.91 21.04
C LYS A 15 14.30 -9.75 19.58
N GLN A 16 14.09 -10.86 18.87
CA GLN A 16 13.56 -10.87 17.50
C GLN A 16 12.14 -10.32 17.42
N GLN A 17 11.26 -10.70 18.36
CA GLN A 17 9.90 -10.18 18.42
C GLN A 17 9.87 -8.67 18.66
N ASN A 18 10.74 -8.16 19.51
CA ASN A 18 10.88 -6.72 19.77
C ASN A 18 11.43 -5.97 18.56
N ALA A 19 12.45 -6.52 17.87
CA ALA A 19 13.02 -5.92 16.67
C ALA A 19 12.00 -5.84 15.52
N ARG A 20 11.26 -6.93 15.29
CA ARG A 20 10.18 -6.98 14.28
C ARG A 20 9.07 -5.97 14.59
N THR A 21 8.63 -5.89 15.85
CA THR A 21 7.57 -4.96 16.27
C THR A 21 8.01 -3.50 16.10
N LYS A 22 9.30 -3.22 16.33
CA LYS A 22 9.86 -1.89 16.12
C LYS A 22 9.83 -1.50 14.63
N ILE A 23 10.34 -2.36 13.74
CA ILE A 23 10.35 -2.07 12.29
C ILE A 23 8.94 -1.89 11.74
N ILE A 24 7.97 -2.72 12.17
CA ILE A 24 6.57 -2.55 11.76
C ILE A 24 6.02 -1.18 12.21
N ARG A 25 6.37 -0.74 13.42
CA ARG A 25 5.97 0.60 13.90
C ARG A 25 6.63 1.70 13.07
N ASP A 26 7.95 1.61 12.86
CA ASP A 26 8.70 2.62 12.11
C ASP A 26 8.17 2.74 10.66
N ILE A 27 7.88 1.61 9.99
CA ILE A 27 7.22 1.58 8.67
C ILE A 27 5.86 2.28 8.72
N LYS A 28 5.04 1.96 9.72
CA LYS A 28 3.71 2.55 9.86
C LYS A 28 3.80 4.05 10.09
N ASP A 29 4.63 4.49 11.03
CA ASP A 29 4.74 5.90 11.40
C ASP A 29 5.26 6.73 10.21
N THR A 30 6.26 6.23 9.47
CA THR A 30 6.73 6.90 8.24
C THR A 30 5.68 6.93 7.14
N TYR A 31 4.91 5.85 6.96
CA TYR A 31 3.83 5.85 5.97
C TYR A 31 2.69 6.80 6.37
N ASP A 32 2.33 6.84 7.66
CA ASP A 32 1.34 7.77 8.20
C ASP A 32 1.81 9.23 8.05
N GLU A 33 3.12 9.52 8.23
CA GLU A 33 3.71 10.84 7.96
C GLU A 33 3.61 11.23 6.48
N LEU A 34 3.89 10.31 5.54
CA LEU A 34 3.72 10.54 4.11
C LEU A 34 2.27 10.81 3.71
N LEU A 35 1.34 10.19 4.44
CA LEU A 35 -0.09 10.36 4.23
C LEU A 35 -0.70 11.52 5.02
N HIS A 36 0.08 12.29 5.79
CA HIS A 36 -0.44 13.32 6.68
C HIS A 36 -1.34 14.34 5.97
N ASP A 37 -1.00 14.70 4.73
CA ASP A 37 -1.76 15.66 3.91
C ASP A 37 -2.76 14.98 2.95
N VAL A 38 -2.81 13.65 2.98
CA VAL A 38 -3.67 12.83 2.13
C VAL A 38 -4.96 12.50 2.88
N MET A 39 -6.10 12.77 2.28
CA MET A 39 -7.38 12.42 2.88
C MET A 39 -7.56 10.90 2.97
N PRO A 40 -8.24 10.39 4.02
CA PRO A 40 -8.62 8.99 4.09
C PRO A 40 -9.34 8.52 2.82
N ILE A 41 -9.12 7.26 2.43
CA ILE A 41 -9.82 6.70 1.28
C ILE A 41 -11.28 6.41 1.67
N GLU A 42 -12.22 7.11 1.04
CA GLU A 42 -13.65 6.87 1.15
C GLU A 42 -14.10 5.84 0.11
N HIS A 43 -15.15 5.09 0.43
CA HIS A 43 -15.68 4.07 -0.46
C HIS A 43 -16.35 4.72 -1.69
N LEU A 44 -15.81 4.43 -2.89
CA LEU A 44 -16.46 4.75 -4.16
C LEU A 44 -17.32 3.57 -4.64
N PRO A 45 -18.55 3.79 -5.16
CA PRO A 45 -19.31 2.73 -5.79
C PRO A 45 -18.54 2.09 -6.95
N THR A 46 -18.39 0.76 -6.92
CA THR A 46 -17.76 -0.03 -7.98
C THR A 46 -18.80 -0.71 -8.87
N ASN A 47 -18.37 -1.17 -10.04
CA ASN A 47 -19.21 -1.75 -11.09
C ASN A 47 -20.35 -0.82 -11.55
N VAL A 48 -20.11 0.50 -11.47
CA VAL A 48 -20.99 1.53 -12.02
C VAL A 48 -20.24 2.38 -13.05
N ILE A 49 -20.97 2.86 -14.05
CA ILE A 49 -20.42 3.75 -15.07
C ILE A 49 -20.02 5.07 -14.39
N ILE A 50 -18.81 5.55 -14.64
CA ILE A 50 -18.27 6.76 -13.99
C ILE A 50 -19.16 7.98 -14.21
N GLU A 51 -19.81 8.09 -15.38
CA GLU A 51 -20.77 9.16 -15.66
C GLU A 51 -21.96 9.21 -14.67
N THR A 52 -22.33 8.07 -14.08
CA THR A 52 -23.46 7.97 -13.13
C THR A 52 -23.09 8.36 -11.70
N LEU A 53 -21.80 8.50 -11.41
CA LEU A 53 -21.32 9.00 -10.12
C LEU A 53 -21.69 10.47 -9.96
N SER A 54 -21.89 10.93 -8.72
CA SER A 54 -22.07 12.35 -8.45
C SER A 54 -20.82 13.15 -8.83
N THR A 55 -20.95 14.45 -9.06
CA THR A 55 -19.80 15.32 -9.36
C THR A 55 -18.72 15.21 -8.28
N ALA A 56 -19.12 15.18 -7.00
CA ALA A 56 -18.18 15.02 -5.88
C ALA A 56 -17.43 13.67 -5.93
N GLN A 57 -18.11 12.58 -6.30
CA GLN A 57 -17.48 11.27 -6.47
C GLN A 57 -16.54 11.23 -7.69
N GLN A 58 -16.90 11.91 -8.77
CA GLN A 58 -16.07 12.03 -9.97
C GLN A 58 -14.78 12.83 -9.66
N ASP A 59 -14.91 13.96 -8.96
CA ASP A 59 -13.78 14.77 -8.53
C ASP A 59 -12.88 14.00 -7.55
N TYR A 60 -13.50 13.25 -6.64
CA TYR A 60 -12.78 12.39 -5.72
C TYR A 60 -12.02 11.26 -6.44
N LEU A 61 -12.62 10.62 -7.44
CA LEU A 61 -11.93 9.63 -8.28
C LEU A 61 -10.71 10.24 -8.99
N LEU A 62 -10.83 11.44 -9.57
CA LEU A 62 -9.68 12.13 -10.18
C LEU A 62 -8.56 12.38 -9.17
N ARG A 63 -8.91 12.75 -7.94
CA ARG A 63 -7.93 12.90 -6.86
C ARG A 63 -7.22 11.58 -6.55
N LEU A 64 -7.97 10.48 -6.41
CA LEU A 64 -7.37 9.16 -6.20
C LEU A 64 -6.42 8.76 -7.33
N ILE A 65 -6.76 9.07 -8.58
CA ILE A 65 -5.90 8.80 -9.74
C ILE A 65 -4.59 9.58 -9.65
N ARG A 66 -4.66 10.86 -9.30
CA ARG A 66 -3.48 11.71 -9.15
C ARG A 66 -2.58 11.25 -8.00
N ASP A 67 -3.20 10.86 -6.88
CA ASP A 67 -2.49 10.53 -5.64
C ASP A 67 -2.18 9.02 -5.53
N LYS A 68 -2.48 8.22 -6.58
CA LYS A 68 -2.45 6.73 -6.55
C LYS A 68 -1.10 6.13 -6.16
N GLU A 69 0.00 6.74 -6.56
CA GLU A 69 1.34 6.25 -6.25
C GLU A 69 1.69 6.46 -4.77
N VAL A 70 1.33 7.63 -4.21
CA VAL A 70 1.52 7.93 -2.79
C VAL A 70 0.62 7.05 -1.92
N LEU A 71 -0.61 6.84 -2.38
CA LEU A 71 -1.59 5.96 -1.73
C LEU A 71 -1.27 4.47 -1.90
N LEU A 72 -0.31 4.12 -2.75
CA LEU A 72 0.04 2.75 -3.12
C LEU A 72 -1.20 1.96 -3.60
N ILE A 73 -2.04 2.57 -4.43
CA ILE A 73 -3.25 1.94 -4.98
C ILE A 73 -3.17 1.74 -6.49
N CYS A 74 -3.92 0.76 -6.98
CA CYS A 74 -4.25 0.57 -8.38
C CYS A 74 -5.73 0.91 -8.57
N ILE A 75 -6.04 1.49 -9.72
CA ILE A 75 -7.42 1.74 -10.13
C ILE A 75 -7.60 1.04 -11.46
N SER A 76 -8.50 0.06 -11.49
CA SER A 76 -8.82 -0.68 -12.70
C SER A 76 -10.19 -0.24 -13.21
N LEU A 77 -10.27 -0.03 -14.51
CA LEU A 77 -11.46 0.39 -15.22
C LEU A 77 -11.96 -0.74 -16.11
N LYS A 78 -13.24 -0.73 -16.44
CA LYS A 78 -13.84 -1.71 -17.36
C LYS A 78 -14.58 -1.02 -18.50
N ILE A 79 -14.34 -1.49 -19.72
CA ILE A 79 -15.06 -1.09 -20.94
C ILE A 79 -15.22 -2.31 -21.85
N ASN A 80 -16.39 -2.50 -22.46
CA ASN A 80 -16.62 -3.59 -23.42
C ASN A 80 -16.16 -4.99 -22.94
N HIS A 81 -16.37 -5.29 -21.65
CA HIS A 81 -15.93 -6.53 -20.99
C HIS A 81 -14.42 -6.69 -20.76
N GLN A 82 -13.60 -5.72 -21.13
CA GLN A 82 -12.17 -5.70 -20.85
C GLN A 82 -11.88 -4.86 -19.61
N ILE A 83 -10.98 -5.35 -18.76
CA ILE A 83 -10.44 -4.61 -17.62
C ILE A 83 -9.10 -4.02 -18.08
N ILE A 84 -8.89 -2.75 -17.80
CA ILE A 84 -7.65 -2.03 -18.08
C ILE A 84 -7.19 -1.33 -16.82
N ASP A 85 -5.89 -1.27 -16.58
CA ASP A 85 -5.35 -0.44 -15.52
C ASP A 85 -5.34 1.03 -15.94
N ILE A 86 -5.59 1.92 -14.99
CA ILE A 86 -5.58 3.36 -15.27
C ILE A 86 -4.22 3.85 -15.77
N ASP A 87 -3.15 3.11 -15.48
CA ASP A 87 -1.78 3.41 -15.90
C ASP A 87 -1.58 3.17 -17.41
N GLU A 88 -2.43 2.35 -18.03
CA GLU A 88 -2.47 2.14 -19.48
C GLU A 88 -3.13 3.32 -20.21
N LEU A 89 -3.84 4.18 -19.49
CA LEU A 89 -4.37 5.44 -20.00
C LEU A 89 -3.35 6.54 -19.74
N ASN A 90 -2.91 7.24 -20.78
CA ASN A 90 -1.87 8.27 -20.67
C ASN A 90 -2.18 9.29 -19.52
N PRO A 91 -1.42 9.28 -18.41
CA PRO A 91 -1.80 9.98 -17.16
C PRO A 91 -1.84 11.50 -17.29
N GLU A 92 -1.04 12.09 -18.18
CA GLU A 92 -0.88 13.54 -18.29
C GLU A 92 -2.12 14.25 -18.85
N ASP A 93 -3.04 13.51 -19.49
CA ASP A 93 -4.25 14.04 -20.14
C ASP A 93 -5.56 13.46 -19.56
N LEU A 94 -5.49 12.78 -18.42
CA LEU A 94 -6.63 12.10 -17.81
C LEU A 94 -7.63 13.09 -17.18
N GLN A 95 -8.60 13.51 -17.99
CA GLN A 95 -9.71 14.37 -17.57
C GLN A 95 -10.96 13.52 -17.34
N ILE A 96 -11.82 13.89 -16.38
CA ILE A 96 -13.01 13.08 -16.05
C ILE A 96 -13.89 12.75 -17.27
N LYS A 97 -13.97 13.66 -18.24
CA LYS A 97 -14.70 13.45 -19.50
C LYS A 97 -14.20 12.27 -20.32
N THR A 98 -12.92 11.92 -20.27
CA THR A 98 -12.37 10.73 -20.95
C THR A 98 -12.74 9.45 -20.20
N LEU A 99 -12.94 9.57 -18.88
CA LEU A 99 -13.30 8.47 -17.99
C LEU A 99 -14.79 8.12 -17.98
N LYS A 100 -15.68 9.05 -18.35
CA LYS A 100 -17.15 8.87 -18.25
C LYS A 100 -17.70 7.59 -18.88
N LYS A 101 -17.10 7.15 -19.99
CA LYS A 101 -17.50 5.92 -20.72
C LYS A 101 -17.08 4.62 -20.03
N TYR A 102 -16.18 4.69 -19.05
CA TYR A 102 -15.68 3.52 -18.34
C TYR A 102 -16.53 3.25 -17.10
N MET A 103 -16.52 1.99 -16.70
CA MET A 103 -17.02 1.56 -15.41
C MET A 103 -15.86 1.48 -14.43
N LEU A 104 -16.02 2.01 -13.22
CA LEU A 104 -15.03 1.79 -12.16
C LEU A 104 -15.12 0.32 -11.75
N HIS A 105 -14.06 -0.45 -11.97
CA HIS A 105 -14.06 -1.88 -11.65
C HIS A 105 -13.59 -2.12 -10.22
N SER A 106 -12.39 -1.65 -9.89
CA SER A 106 -11.82 -1.81 -8.55
C SER A 106 -10.82 -0.69 -8.21
N ILE A 107 -10.64 -0.51 -6.89
CA ILE A 107 -9.58 0.29 -6.29
C ILE A 107 -8.91 -0.62 -5.27
N GLU A 108 -7.67 -0.98 -5.52
CA GLU A 108 -6.98 -2.03 -4.78
C GLU A 108 -5.61 -1.56 -4.29
N PHE A 109 -5.16 -2.09 -3.15
CA PHE A 109 -3.84 -1.79 -2.63
C PHE A 109 -2.76 -2.54 -3.43
N LYS A 110 -1.78 -1.82 -3.98
CA LYS A 110 -0.62 -2.37 -4.70
C LYS A 110 0.39 -2.93 -3.71
N GLN A 111 0.14 -4.14 -3.21
CA GLN A 111 1.02 -4.80 -2.25
C GLN A 111 2.47 -4.93 -2.75
N ALA A 112 2.68 -5.25 -4.03
CA ALA A 112 4.02 -5.35 -4.61
C ALA A 112 4.76 -4.00 -4.55
N THR A 113 4.10 -2.91 -4.93
CA THR A 113 4.66 -1.55 -4.85
C THR A 113 4.95 -1.17 -3.40
N ALA A 114 4.06 -1.51 -2.46
CA ALA A 114 4.29 -1.27 -1.04
C ALA A 114 5.52 -2.02 -0.51
N LEU A 115 5.70 -3.28 -0.91
CA LEU A 115 6.89 -4.07 -0.54
C LEU A 115 8.17 -3.47 -1.14
N LEU A 116 8.13 -3.00 -2.38
CA LEU A 116 9.26 -2.31 -3.01
C LEU A 116 9.57 -1.01 -2.28
N TRP A 117 8.56 -0.20 -1.97
CA TRP A 117 8.71 1.03 -1.21
C TRP A 117 9.34 0.77 0.16
N ILE A 118 8.83 -0.22 0.93
CA ILE A 118 9.43 -0.64 2.20
C ILE A 118 10.88 -1.06 2.00
N GLY A 119 11.17 -1.90 1.01
CA GLY A 119 12.52 -2.39 0.73
C GLY A 119 13.49 -1.27 0.36
N MET A 120 13.04 -0.21 -0.30
CA MET A 120 13.86 0.93 -0.66
C MET A 120 14.10 1.90 0.51
N PHE A 121 13.06 2.21 1.29
CA PHE A 121 13.14 3.18 2.38
C PHE A 121 13.73 2.60 3.68
N PHE A 122 13.54 1.30 3.92
CA PHE A 122 13.97 0.62 5.13
C PHE A 122 15.02 -0.47 4.85
N ASP A 123 15.77 -0.36 3.76
CA ASP A 123 16.73 -1.39 3.30
C ASP A 123 17.66 -1.88 4.42
N GLU A 124 18.29 -0.97 5.16
CA GLU A 124 19.20 -1.29 6.26
C GLU A 124 18.50 -2.00 7.43
N ASP A 125 17.31 -1.53 7.83
CA ASP A 125 16.53 -2.14 8.91
C ASP A 125 16.00 -3.53 8.52
N VAL A 126 15.56 -3.68 7.26
CA VAL A 126 15.10 -4.95 6.69
C VAL A 126 16.26 -5.94 6.58
N LYS A 127 17.44 -5.51 6.10
CA LYS A 127 18.67 -6.33 6.07
C LYS A 127 19.08 -6.79 7.45
N LYS A 128 19.04 -5.90 8.44
CA LYS A 128 19.37 -6.22 9.83
C LYS A 128 18.41 -7.24 10.41
N LEU A 129 17.10 -7.07 10.20
CA LEU A 129 16.09 -8.03 10.62
C LEU A 129 16.27 -9.38 9.92
N ALA A 130 16.57 -9.38 8.62
CA ALA A 130 16.83 -10.61 7.87
C ALA A 130 18.04 -11.35 8.45
N ASN A 131 19.14 -10.67 8.77
CA ASN A 131 20.30 -11.31 9.40
C ASN A 131 20.02 -11.83 10.82
N ASP A 132 19.15 -11.16 11.57
CA ASP A 132 18.76 -11.56 12.92
C ASP A 132 17.76 -12.74 12.96
N VAL A 133 17.00 -12.95 11.87
CA VAL A 133 15.93 -13.95 11.76
C VAL A 133 16.32 -15.14 10.87
N TYR A 134 17.14 -14.91 9.84
CA TYR A 134 17.54 -15.92 8.86
C TYR A 134 18.71 -16.74 9.39
N ILE A 135 18.41 -17.97 9.81
CA ILE A 135 19.41 -19.01 10.04
C ILE A 135 19.52 -19.78 8.71
N PRO A 136 20.62 -19.66 7.95
CA PRO A 136 20.76 -20.45 6.73
C PRO A 136 20.68 -21.94 7.06
N PRO A 137 20.00 -22.75 6.22
CA PRO A 137 19.95 -24.19 6.43
C PRO A 137 21.37 -24.77 6.40
N LYS A 138 21.66 -25.64 7.36
CA LYS A 138 22.92 -26.41 7.42
C LYS A 138 22.97 -27.49 6.35
#